data_AF-A0A4R3YB49-F1
#
_entry.id   AF-A0A4R3YB49-F1
#
_cell.length_a   1.000
_cell.length_b   1.000
_cell.length_c   1.000
_cell.angle_alpha   90.00
_cell.angle_beta   90.00
_cell.angle_gamma   90.00
#
_symmetry.space_group_name_H-M   'P 1'
#
loop_
_entity.id
_entity.type
_entity.pdbx_description
1 polymer ?
#
loop_
_entity_poly.entity_id
_entity_poly.type
_entity_poly.pdbx_seq_one_letter_code
_entity_poly.pdbx_strand_id
1 'polypeptide(L)'
;MSKPTLNQTIKHRINQALLELMARYDFHAITITQITQTAGVSRVSFYRNFSSKEDILIKALRSDIEQHFYRTAQSGQLTNHRELFMAIFAFVEQKGGIVDLLYQNDLSHIFLAFIRECCGAKPESDNHTAYHHSLNMGVCFGALDEWIRRGRQGTAAEMADKVAQALATILAKW
;
A
#
# COMPACT_ATOMS: atom_id res chain seq x y z
N MET A 1 -9.11 -0.39 -24.72
CA MET A 1 -9.19 0.15 -23.34
C MET A 1 -10.23 1.26 -23.31
N SER A 2 -11.16 1.25 -22.34
CA SER A 2 -12.14 2.32 -22.13
C SER A 2 -11.45 3.63 -21.72
N LYS A 3 -11.96 4.79 -22.16
CA LYS A 3 -11.47 6.09 -21.69
C LYS A 3 -11.76 6.23 -20.19
N PRO A 4 -10.81 6.74 -19.39
CA PRO A 4 -11.05 6.99 -17.97
C PRO A 4 -12.20 7.99 -17.79
N THR A 5 -13.07 7.71 -16.83
CA THR A 5 -14.15 8.62 -16.45
C THR A 5 -13.59 9.94 -15.94
N LEU A 6 -14.38 11.02 -16.00
CA LEU A 6 -13.98 12.31 -15.44
C LEU A 6 -13.59 12.20 -13.96
N ASN A 7 -14.29 11.36 -13.19
CA ASN A 7 -13.99 11.13 -11.78
C ASN A 7 -12.60 10.47 -11.60
N GLN A 8 -12.29 9.43 -12.40
CA GLN A 8 -10.98 8.77 -12.37
C GLN A 8 -9.85 9.75 -12.74
N THR A 9 -10.06 10.59 -13.75
CA THR A 9 -9.10 11.62 -14.14
C THR A 9 -8.86 12.65 -13.03
N ILE A 10 -9.91 13.09 -12.34
CA ILE A 10 -9.80 14.00 -11.19
C ILE A 10 -9.00 13.36 -10.06
N LYS A 11 -9.31 12.12 -9.68
CA LYS A 11 -8.58 11.39 -8.64
C LYS A 11 -7.11 11.23 -9.00
N HIS A 12 -6.82 10.85 -10.24
CA HIS A 12 -5.44 10.72 -10.72
C HIS A 12 -4.68 12.05 -10.64
N ARG A 13 -5.28 13.16 -11.09
CA ARG A 13 -4.68 14.50 -11.00
C ARG A 13 -4.39 14.92 -9.55
N ILE A 14 -5.33 14.68 -8.64
CA ILE A 14 -5.16 14.98 -7.21
C ILE A 14 -4.02 14.13 -6.61
N ASN A 15 -3.95 12.84 -6.93
CA ASN A 15 -2.87 11.97 -6.48
C ASN A 15 -1.51 12.49 -6.98
N GLN A 16 -1.38 12.77 -8.27
CA GLN A 16 -0.13 13.27 -8.87
C GLN A 16 0.29 14.62 -8.26
N ALA A 17 -0.66 15.53 -8.06
CA ALA A 17 -0.38 16.82 -7.43
C ALA A 17 0.14 16.67 -6.00
N LEU A 18 -0.43 15.77 -5.21
CA LEU A 18 0.08 15.53 -3.85
C LEU A 18 1.50 14.95 -3.88
N LEU A 19 1.78 13.98 -4.75
CA LEU A 19 3.11 13.38 -4.88
C LEU A 19 4.16 14.42 -5.31
N GLU A 20 3.82 15.30 -6.25
CA GLU A 20 4.70 16.41 -6.67
C GLU A 20 5.00 17.36 -5.50
N LEU A 21 3.98 17.69 -4.71
CA LEU A 21 4.14 18.59 -3.56
C LEU A 21 4.98 17.93 -2.45
N MET A 22 4.77 16.63 -2.17
CA MET A 22 5.55 15.88 -1.17
C MET A 22 7.04 15.74 -1.54
N ALA A 23 7.38 15.84 -2.83
CA ALA A 23 8.78 15.86 -3.26
C ALA A 23 9.48 17.20 -2.98
N ARG A 24 8.73 18.26 -2.61
CA ARG A 24 9.25 19.63 -2.43
C ARG A 24 8.98 20.22 -1.05
N TYR A 25 7.93 19.75 -0.38
CA TYR A 25 7.43 20.32 0.87
C TYR A 25 7.18 19.20 1.88
N ASP A 26 7.35 19.52 3.16
CA ASP A 26 6.89 18.68 4.24
C ASP A 26 5.39 18.38 4.10
N PHE A 27 5.01 17.11 4.25
CA PHE A 27 3.62 16.69 4.07
C PHE A 27 2.62 17.45 4.93
N HIS A 28 2.97 17.82 6.17
CA HIS A 28 2.08 18.53 7.07
C HIS A 28 1.89 20.01 6.68
N ALA A 29 2.85 20.60 5.96
CA ALA A 29 2.75 21.95 5.44
C ALA A 29 1.89 22.04 4.16
N ILE A 30 1.65 20.93 3.46
CA ILE A 30 0.87 20.90 2.23
C ILE A 30 -0.62 21.13 2.54
N THR A 31 -1.20 22.16 1.91
CA THR A 31 -2.61 22.50 2.05
C THR A 31 -3.47 21.89 0.94
N ILE A 32 -4.76 21.65 1.23
CA ILE A 32 -5.75 21.24 0.21
C ILE A 32 -5.82 22.26 -0.93
N THR A 33 -5.69 23.56 -0.63
CA THR A 33 -5.68 24.61 -1.65
C THR A 33 -4.53 24.41 -2.64
N GLN A 34 -3.30 24.21 -2.16
CA GLN A 34 -2.14 23.93 -3.01
C GLN A 34 -2.36 22.67 -3.85
N ILE A 35 -2.84 21.57 -3.25
CA ILE A 35 -3.14 20.33 -3.98
C ILE A 35 -4.13 20.60 -5.12
N THR A 36 -5.23 21.29 -4.83
CA THR A 36 -6.28 21.55 -5.83
C THR A 36 -5.83 22.49 -6.95
N GLN A 37 -4.99 23.48 -6.63
CA GLN A 37 -4.39 24.38 -7.61
C GLN A 37 -3.42 23.63 -8.52
N THR A 38 -2.50 22.84 -7.96
CA THR A 38 -1.56 22.00 -8.71
C THR A 38 -2.29 20.98 -9.58
N ALA A 39 -3.35 20.35 -9.07
CA ALA A 39 -4.15 19.39 -9.83
C ALA A 39 -5.06 20.03 -10.90
N GLY A 40 -5.26 21.35 -10.87
CA GLY A 40 -6.19 22.06 -11.74
C GLY A 40 -7.65 21.61 -11.54
N VAL A 41 -8.08 21.45 -10.28
CA VAL A 41 -9.45 21.02 -9.91
C VAL A 41 -10.04 21.92 -8.84
N SER A 42 -11.36 21.92 -8.68
CA SER A 42 -12.02 22.68 -7.60
C SER A 42 -11.93 21.97 -6.25
N ARG A 43 -11.97 22.74 -5.15
CA ARG A 43 -12.08 22.19 -3.79
C ARG A 43 -13.34 21.33 -3.60
N VAL A 44 -14.45 21.67 -4.27
CA VAL A 44 -15.66 20.84 -4.27
C VAL A 44 -15.38 19.45 -4.88
N SER A 45 -14.60 19.41 -5.98
CA SER A 45 -14.21 18.13 -6.59
C SER A 45 -13.25 17.34 -5.72
N PHE A 46 -12.39 18.01 -4.95
CA PHE A 46 -11.56 17.36 -3.94
C PHE A 46 -12.44 16.69 -2.88
N TYR A 47 -13.28 17.45 -2.18
CA TYR A 47 -14.05 16.93 -1.04
C TYR A 47 -15.12 15.91 -1.43
N ARG A 48 -15.57 15.90 -2.69
CA ARG A 48 -16.41 14.82 -3.23
C ARG A 48 -15.68 13.47 -3.31
N ASN A 49 -14.35 13.48 -3.44
CA ASN A 49 -13.55 12.27 -3.66
C ASN A 49 -12.67 11.89 -2.47
N PHE A 50 -12.23 12.87 -1.68
CA PHE A 50 -11.27 12.70 -0.59
C PHE A 50 -11.70 13.46 0.67
N SER A 51 -11.54 12.84 1.83
CA SER A 51 -11.81 13.47 3.12
C SER A 51 -10.61 14.26 3.65
N SER A 52 -9.40 13.84 3.31
CA SER A 52 -8.14 14.46 3.76
C SER A 52 -7.00 14.21 2.77
N LYS A 53 -5.81 14.74 3.08
CA LYS A 53 -4.57 14.51 2.29
C LYS A 53 -4.06 13.08 2.47
N GLU A 54 -4.24 12.52 3.65
CA GLU A 54 -3.92 11.13 4.00
C GLU A 54 -4.82 10.14 3.22
N ASP A 55 -6.12 10.46 3.08
CA ASP A 55 -7.08 9.66 2.31
C ASP A 55 -6.70 9.56 0.81
N ILE A 56 -6.01 10.57 0.26
CA ILE A 56 -5.43 10.49 -1.09
C ILE A 56 -4.42 9.35 -1.16
N LEU A 57 -3.48 9.29 -0.22
CA LEU A 57 -2.42 8.29 -0.17
C LEU A 57 -2.99 6.89 0.07
N ILE A 58 -3.94 6.75 0.99
CA ILE A 58 -4.62 5.48 1.27
C ILE A 58 -5.31 4.95 0.00
N LYS A 59 -6.11 5.80 -0.66
CA LYS A 59 -6.81 5.40 -1.89
C LYS A 59 -5.86 5.11 -3.04
N ALA A 60 -4.72 5.79 -3.12
CA ALA A 60 -3.69 5.54 -4.11
C ALA A 60 -2.93 4.20 -3.86
N LEU A 61 -2.69 3.85 -2.59
CA LEU A 61 -2.17 2.52 -2.21
C LEU A 61 -3.17 1.42 -2.55
N ARG A 62 -4.46 1.62 -2.26
CA ARG A 62 -5.52 0.65 -2.58
C ARG A 62 -5.77 0.52 -4.08
N SER A 63 -5.50 1.55 -4.87
CA SER A 63 -5.77 1.47 -6.30
C SER A 63 -4.99 0.29 -6.87
N ASP A 64 -5.63 -0.44 -7.77
CA ASP A 64 -5.01 -1.55 -8.51
C ASP A 64 -4.73 -2.81 -7.66
N ILE A 65 -4.98 -2.83 -6.34
CA ILE A 65 -4.75 -4.03 -5.52
C ILE A 65 -5.57 -5.23 -6.00
N GLU A 66 -6.89 -5.03 -6.18
CA GLU A 66 -7.80 -6.08 -6.67
C GLU A 66 -7.36 -6.56 -8.05
N GLN A 67 -7.02 -5.63 -8.94
CA GLN A 67 -6.58 -5.96 -10.29
C GLN A 67 -5.24 -6.71 -10.29
N HIS A 68 -4.30 -6.33 -9.43
CA HIS A 68 -3.00 -6.98 -9.28
C HIS A 68 -3.19 -8.43 -8.85
N PHE A 69 -3.87 -8.66 -7.72
CA PHE A 69 -4.07 -10.01 -7.20
C PHE A 69 -4.99 -10.85 -8.09
N TYR A 70 -5.96 -10.25 -8.77
CA TYR A 70 -6.77 -10.96 -9.77
C TYR A 70 -5.90 -11.48 -10.94
N ARG A 71 -5.01 -10.65 -11.49
CA ARG A 71 -4.09 -11.06 -12.56
C ARG A 71 -3.13 -12.15 -12.10
N THR A 72 -2.56 -12.01 -10.89
CA THR A 72 -1.67 -13.02 -10.33
C THR A 72 -2.41 -14.34 -10.09
N ALA A 73 -3.65 -14.31 -9.59
CA ALA A 73 -4.47 -15.50 -9.43
C ALA A 73 -4.78 -16.18 -10.78
N GLN A 74 -5.15 -15.42 -11.81
CA GLN A 74 -5.44 -15.96 -13.14
C GLN A 74 -4.22 -16.59 -13.82
N SER A 75 -3.02 -16.12 -13.51
CA SER A 75 -1.79 -16.72 -14.06
C SER A 75 -1.47 -18.11 -13.50
N GLY A 76 -2.20 -18.56 -12.47
CA GLY A 76 -1.94 -19.84 -11.78
C GLY A 76 -0.70 -19.82 -10.88
N GLN A 77 -0.09 -18.66 -10.65
CA GLN A 77 1.14 -18.52 -9.85
C GLN A 77 0.87 -18.58 -8.33
N LEU A 78 -0.32 -18.24 -7.85
CA LEU A 78 -0.64 -18.23 -6.41
C LEU A 78 -0.95 -19.63 -5.87
N THR A 79 0.05 -20.51 -5.84
CA THR A 79 -0.11 -21.91 -5.39
C THR A 79 0.32 -22.16 -3.95
N ASN A 80 1.09 -21.24 -3.35
CA ASN A 80 1.64 -21.40 -2.00
C ASN A 80 1.96 -20.02 -1.36
N HIS A 81 2.37 -20.03 -0.08
CA HIS A 81 2.67 -18.80 0.65
C HIS A 81 3.85 -18.00 0.08
N ARG A 82 4.87 -18.67 -0.47
CA ARG A 82 6.02 -17.97 -1.09
C ARG A 82 5.55 -17.11 -2.27
N GLU A 83 4.74 -17.68 -3.15
CA GLU A 83 4.19 -16.97 -4.31
C GLU A 83 3.24 -15.83 -3.89
N LEU A 84 2.49 -16.00 -2.79
CA LEU A 84 1.71 -14.92 -2.19
C LEU A 84 2.61 -13.77 -1.72
N PHE A 85 3.68 -14.06 -0.99
CA PHE A 85 4.63 -13.02 -0.54
C PHE A 85 5.31 -12.35 -1.73
N MET A 86 5.71 -13.10 -2.76
CA MET A 86 6.27 -12.53 -3.98
C MET A 86 5.29 -11.57 -4.66
N ALA A 87 4.00 -11.93 -4.74
CA ALA A 87 2.96 -11.04 -5.28
C ALA A 87 2.76 -9.77 -4.43
N ILE A 88 2.83 -9.89 -3.09
CA ILE A 88 2.76 -8.77 -2.16
C ILE A 88 3.96 -7.82 -2.35
N PHE A 89 5.19 -8.34 -2.38
CA PHE A 89 6.38 -7.53 -2.62
C PHE A 89 6.34 -6.85 -3.99
N ALA A 90 5.92 -7.56 -5.05
CA ALA A 90 5.78 -7.00 -6.39
C ALA A 90 4.74 -5.87 -6.45
N PHE A 91 3.64 -5.99 -5.69
CA PHE A 91 2.66 -4.92 -5.57
C PHE A 91 3.25 -3.67 -4.89
N VAL A 92 3.97 -3.86 -3.79
CA VAL A 92 4.58 -2.75 -3.05
C VAL A 92 5.70 -2.09 -3.86
N GLU A 93 6.46 -2.87 -4.63
CA GLU A 93 7.44 -2.37 -5.61
C GLU A 93 6.76 -1.46 -6.65
N GLN A 94 5.63 -1.89 -7.22
CA GLN A 94 4.85 -1.07 -8.16
C GLN A 94 4.37 0.25 -7.52
N LYS A 95 4.10 0.25 -6.21
CA LYS A 95 3.71 1.43 -5.43
C LYS A 95 4.88 2.18 -4.81
N GLY A 96 6.12 1.84 -5.18
CA GLY A 96 7.35 2.27 -4.50
C GLY A 96 7.44 3.78 -4.24
N GLY A 97 7.05 4.62 -5.21
CA GLY A 97 7.08 6.08 -5.04
C GLY A 97 6.13 6.60 -3.95
N ILE A 98 4.94 6.01 -3.80
CA ILE A 98 4.00 6.40 -2.73
C ILE A 98 4.54 5.91 -1.39
N VAL A 99 5.02 4.66 -1.36
CA VAL A 99 5.52 4.01 -0.13
C VAL A 99 6.79 4.71 0.38
N ASP A 100 7.70 5.12 -0.51
CA ASP A 100 8.87 5.92 -0.13
C ASP A 100 8.47 7.23 0.53
N LEU A 101 7.56 7.96 -0.11
CA LEU A 101 7.11 9.25 0.39
C LEU A 101 6.45 9.12 1.76
N LEU A 102 5.71 8.04 2.02
CA LEU A 102 5.17 7.75 3.34
C LEU A 102 6.27 7.60 4.38
N TYR A 103 7.31 6.81 4.10
CA TYR A 103 8.39 6.57 5.07
C TYR A 103 9.31 7.77 5.25
N GLN A 104 9.56 8.53 4.19
CA GLN A 104 10.37 9.76 4.23
C GLN A 104 9.69 10.89 5.02
N ASN A 105 8.37 10.88 5.14
CA ASN A 105 7.58 11.89 5.85
C ASN A 105 7.04 11.39 7.21
N ASP A 106 7.57 10.29 7.77
CA ASP A 106 7.12 9.69 9.04
C ASP A 106 5.61 9.29 9.06
N LEU A 107 5.10 8.87 7.90
CA LEU A 107 3.71 8.45 7.69
C LEU A 107 3.57 6.92 7.55
N SER A 108 4.50 6.13 8.08
CA SER A 108 4.44 4.66 7.97
C SER A 108 3.18 4.06 8.63
N HIS A 109 2.56 4.77 9.58
CA HIS A 109 1.28 4.39 10.18
C HIS A 109 0.14 4.30 9.15
N ILE A 110 0.19 5.08 8.07
CA ILE A 110 -0.78 5.00 6.96
C ILE A 110 -0.60 3.67 6.21
N PHE A 111 0.64 3.26 5.99
CA PHE A 111 0.95 1.98 5.38
C PHE A 111 0.52 0.80 6.27
N LEU A 112 0.74 0.90 7.58
CA LEU A 112 0.21 -0.08 8.55
C LEU A 112 -1.32 -0.17 8.50
N ALA A 113 -2.03 0.97 8.45
CA ALA A 113 -3.49 0.98 8.34
C ALA A 113 -3.97 0.31 7.05
N PHE A 114 -3.27 0.55 5.94
CA PHE A 114 -3.52 -0.13 4.67
C PHE A 114 -3.33 -1.65 4.78
N ILE A 115 -2.21 -2.14 5.32
CA ILE A 115 -1.97 -3.58 5.49
C ILE A 115 -3.03 -4.21 6.41
N ARG A 116 -3.38 -3.56 7.53
CA ARG A 116 -4.44 -3.99 8.45
C ARG A 116 -5.78 -4.16 7.74
N GLU A 117 -6.09 -3.27 6.80
CA GLU A 117 -7.32 -3.39 6.05
C GLU A 117 -7.29 -4.56 5.06
N CYS A 118 -6.15 -4.79 4.41
CA CYS A 118 -5.99 -5.88 3.45
C CYS A 118 -6.09 -7.27 4.09
N CYS A 119 -5.43 -7.48 5.23
CA CYS A 119 -5.29 -8.82 5.81
C CYS A 119 -5.42 -8.90 7.34
N GLY A 120 -5.71 -7.79 8.03
CA GLY A 120 -5.94 -7.77 9.48
C GLY A 120 -7.33 -8.30 9.88
N ALA A 121 -7.46 -8.62 11.17
CA ALA A 121 -8.70 -9.10 11.76
C ALA A 121 -9.86 -8.11 11.58
N LYS A 122 -11.07 -8.65 11.37
CA LYS A 122 -12.30 -7.87 11.26
C LYS A 122 -13.13 -8.01 12.54
N PRO A 123 -13.92 -6.99 12.95
CA PRO A 123 -14.75 -7.05 14.15
C PRO A 123 -15.70 -8.26 14.21
N GLU A 124 -16.09 -8.78 13.05
CA GLU A 124 -17.01 -9.91 12.90
C GLU A 124 -16.31 -11.27 12.92
N SER A 125 -14.97 -11.31 12.99
CA SER A 125 -14.20 -12.56 13.02
C SER A 125 -14.33 -13.24 14.39
N ASP A 126 -14.46 -14.56 14.39
CA ASP A 126 -14.29 -15.35 15.63
C ASP A 126 -12.85 -15.25 16.16
N ASN A 127 -12.64 -15.66 17.41
CA ASN A 127 -11.35 -15.52 18.09
C ASN A 127 -10.21 -16.22 17.32
N HIS A 128 -10.41 -17.44 16.84
CA HIS A 128 -9.38 -18.19 16.13
C HIS A 128 -9.00 -17.47 14.82
N THR A 129 -10.00 -17.08 14.03
CA THR A 129 -9.81 -16.34 12.77
C THR A 129 -9.14 -14.99 12.99
N ALA A 130 -9.52 -14.26 14.05
CA ALA A 130 -8.93 -12.96 14.40
C ALA A 130 -7.44 -13.06 14.74
N TYR A 131 -7.03 -14.05 15.54
CA TYR A 131 -5.62 -14.28 15.84
C TYR A 131 -4.83 -14.69 14.59
N HIS A 132 -5.38 -15.57 13.76
CA HIS A 132 -4.75 -15.98 12.50
C HIS A 132 -4.51 -14.79 11.56
N HIS A 133 -5.52 -13.93 11.33
CA HIS A 133 -5.35 -12.71 10.53
C HIS A 133 -4.36 -11.73 11.15
N SER A 134 -4.37 -11.56 12.47
CA SER A 134 -3.45 -10.66 13.16
C SER A 134 -1.99 -11.12 13.04
N LEU A 135 -1.74 -12.43 13.15
CA LEU A 135 -0.41 -13.02 12.94
C LEU A 135 0.06 -12.83 11.49
N ASN A 136 -0.80 -13.12 10.51
CA ASN A 136 -0.48 -12.93 9.09
C ASN A 136 -0.20 -11.46 8.77
N MET A 137 -1.02 -10.54 9.29
CA MET A 137 -0.78 -9.10 9.18
C MET A 137 0.57 -8.71 9.79
N GLY A 138 0.92 -9.28 10.95
CA GLY A 138 2.20 -9.04 11.62
C GLY A 138 3.39 -9.46 10.77
N VAL A 139 3.34 -10.66 10.17
CA VAL A 139 4.38 -11.14 9.26
C VAL A 139 4.47 -10.28 8.00
N CYS A 140 3.34 -9.96 7.37
CA CYS A 140 3.28 -9.10 6.18
C CYS A 140 3.85 -7.71 6.46
N PHE A 141 3.38 -7.05 7.52
CA PHE A 141 3.85 -5.72 7.86
C PHE A 141 5.32 -5.72 8.26
N GLY A 142 5.76 -6.63 9.12
CA GLY A 142 7.16 -6.70 9.56
C GLY A 142 8.13 -6.93 8.39
N ALA A 143 7.78 -7.83 7.48
CA ALA A 143 8.60 -8.10 6.30
C ALA A 143 8.69 -6.89 5.35
N LEU A 144 7.56 -6.23 5.09
CA LEU A 144 7.50 -5.06 4.21
C LEU A 144 8.16 -3.83 4.84
N ASP A 145 7.87 -3.53 6.11
CA ASP A 145 8.42 -2.38 6.83
C ASP A 145 9.95 -2.43 6.87
N GLU A 146 10.53 -3.58 7.23
CA GLU A 146 11.98 -3.75 7.24
C GLU A 146 12.60 -3.59 5.84
N TRP A 147 11.95 -4.17 4.82
CA TRP A 147 12.40 -4.05 3.44
C TRP A 147 12.38 -2.59 2.95
N ILE A 148 11.31 -1.85 3.25
CA ILE A 148 11.17 -0.44 2.87
C ILE A 148 12.19 0.43 3.60
N ARG A 149 12.38 0.23 4.92
CA ARG A 149 13.38 0.97 5.71
C ARG A 149 14.82 0.74 5.23
N ARG A 150 15.09 -0.41 4.62
CA ARG A 150 16.37 -0.72 3.97
C ARG A 150 16.46 -0.25 2.51
N GLY A 151 15.52 0.58 2.06
CA GLY A 151 15.52 1.16 0.71
C GLY A 151 15.02 0.20 -0.37
N ARG A 152 14.15 -0.76 -0.01
CA ARG A 152 13.56 -1.76 -0.91
C ARG A 152 14.58 -2.47 -1.81
N GLN A 153 15.68 -2.90 -1.22
CA GLN A 153 16.72 -3.64 -1.95
C GLN A 153 16.34 -5.11 -2.18
N GLY A 154 16.63 -5.61 -3.37
CA GLY A 154 16.32 -6.99 -3.78
C GLY A 154 14.96 -7.11 -4.46
N THR A 155 14.83 -8.16 -5.26
CA THR A 155 13.62 -8.48 -6.02
C THR A 155 12.53 -9.05 -5.13
N ALA A 156 11.27 -9.01 -5.61
CA ALA A 156 10.14 -9.60 -4.91
C ALA A 156 10.33 -11.09 -4.58
N ALA A 157 10.99 -11.84 -5.46
CA ALA A 157 11.29 -13.26 -5.25
C ALA A 157 12.31 -13.46 -4.12
N GLU A 158 13.42 -12.72 -4.14
CA GLU A 158 14.44 -12.77 -3.09
C GLU A 158 13.87 -12.40 -1.72
N MET A 159 12.97 -11.42 -1.68
CA MET A 159 12.33 -11.00 -0.43
C MET A 159 11.32 -12.03 0.07
N ALA A 160 10.58 -12.70 -0.81
CA ALA A 160 9.72 -13.82 -0.43
C ALA A 160 10.53 -15.00 0.14
N ASP A 161 11.70 -15.30 -0.44
CA ASP A 161 12.62 -16.33 0.07
C ASP A 161 13.15 -15.99 1.46
N LYS A 162 13.50 -14.72 1.71
CA LYS A 162 13.92 -14.25 3.04
C LYS A 162 12.81 -14.41 4.08
N VAL A 163 11.55 -14.14 3.74
CA VAL A 163 10.41 -14.37 4.64
C VAL A 163 10.26 -15.85 4.98
N ALA A 164 10.32 -16.72 3.98
CA ALA A 164 10.24 -18.17 4.19
C ALA A 164 11.36 -18.69 5.13
N GLN A 165 12.60 -18.24 4.92
CA GLN A 165 13.75 -18.59 5.77
C GLN A 165 13.59 -18.07 7.21
N ALA A 166 13.12 -16.83 7.38
CA ALA A 166 12.89 -16.24 8.69
C ALA A 166 11.81 -17.01 9.47
N LEU A 167 10.69 -17.34 8.81
CA LEU A 167 9.61 -18.12 9.43
C LEU A 167 10.07 -19.53 9.81
N ALA A 168 10.80 -20.22 8.94
CA ALA A 168 11.36 -21.54 9.25
C ALA A 168 12.28 -21.50 10.49
N THR A 169 13.09 -20.44 10.60
CA THR A 169 13.99 -20.25 11.75
C THR A 169 13.23 -19.98 13.05
N ILE A 170 12.15 -19.19 12.99
CA ILE A 170 11.30 -18.90 14.16
C ILE A 170 10.59 -20.17 14.63
N LEU A 171 9.99 -20.90 13.69
CA LEU A 171 9.22 -22.12 13.99
C LEU A 171 10.11 -23.26 14.50
N ALA A 172 11.38 -23.33 14.08
CA ALA A 172 12.31 -24.32 14.61
C ALA A 172 12.72 -24.10 16.07
N LYS A 173 12.42 -22.92 16.64
CA LYS A 173 12.77 -22.54 18.02
C LYS A 173 11.56 -22.44 18.96
N TRP A 174 10.37 -22.73 18.44
CA TRP A 174 9.12 -22.81 19.19
C TRP A 174 8.85 -24.24 19.61
#